data_AF-A0A1A8GCS1-F1
#
_entry.id   AF-A0A1A8GCS1-F1
#
_cell.length_a   1.000
_cell.length_b   1.000
_cell.length_c   1.000
_cell.angle_alpha   90.00
_cell.angle_beta   90.00
_cell.angle_gamma   90.00
#
_symmetry.space_group_name_H-M   'P 1'
#
loop_
_entity.id
_entity.type
_entity.pdbx_description
1 polymer ?
#
loop_
_entity_poly.entity_id
_entity_poly.type
_entity_poly.pdbx_seq_one_letter_code
_entity_poly.pdbx_strand_id
1 'polypeptide(L)' 'EEKIKRSPLTICYPEYAGSNTYEEAAAYIQCQFEDLNKRKETKEIYTHFTCATDTKNVQFVFDAVTDVIIKNNLKDCGLF' A
#
# COMPACT_ATOMS: atom_id res chain seq x y z
N GLU A 1 -10.85 5.56 7.62
CA GLU A 1 -12.06 4.78 7.96
C GLU A 1 -13.35 5.61 7.96
N GLU A 2 -13.42 6.80 8.55
CA GLU A 2 -14.71 7.51 8.68
C GLU A 2 -15.31 8.07 7.37
N LYS A 3 -14.46 8.48 6.41
CA LYS A 3 -14.93 9.13 5.17
C LYS A 3 -15.78 8.19 4.30
N ILE A 4 -15.38 6.93 4.17
CA ILE A 4 -16.07 5.97 3.29
C ILE A 4 -17.52 5.75 3.70
N LYS A 5 -17.84 5.91 5.00
CA LYS A 5 -19.22 5.81 5.53
C LYS A 5 -20.16 6.88 4.99
N ARG A 6 -19.63 8.02 4.50
CA ARG A 6 -20.41 9.19 4.05
C ARG A 6 -20.17 9.55 2.59
N SER A 7 -19.03 9.17 2.04
CA SER A 7 -18.63 9.47 0.67
C SER A 7 -18.13 8.19 0.00
N PRO A 8 -18.92 7.58 -0.89
CA PRO A 8 -18.54 6.32 -1.51
C PRO A 8 -17.34 6.49 -2.44
N LEU A 9 -16.55 5.40 -2.60
CA LEU A 9 -15.37 5.41 -3.46
C LEU A 9 -15.69 5.67 -4.94
N THR A 10 -16.92 5.34 -5.35
CA THR A 10 -17.44 5.52 -6.71
C THR A 10 -17.44 6.97 -7.21
N ILE A 11 -17.30 7.95 -6.31
CA ILE A 11 -17.10 9.36 -6.68
C ILE A 11 -15.79 9.55 -7.47
N CYS A 12 -14.74 8.82 -7.10
CA CYS A 12 -13.43 8.89 -7.76
C CYS A 12 -13.22 7.76 -8.76
N TYR A 13 -13.79 6.58 -8.49
CA TYR A 13 -13.65 5.37 -9.30
C TYR A 13 -15.04 4.83 -9.66
N PRO A 14 -15.72 5.39 -10.68
CA PRO A 14 -17.09 4.98 -11.05
C PRO A 14 -17.26 3.48 -11.31
N GLU A 15 -16.19 2.81 -11.73
CA GLU A 15 -16.08 1.38 -12.00
C GLU A 15 -15.91 0.50 -10.74
N TYR A 16 -15.72 1.10 -9.56
CA TYR A 16 -15.59 0.36 -8.31
C TYR A 16 -16.91 -0.35 -7.96
N ALA A 17 -16.91 -1.68 -8.05
CA ALA A 17 -18.06 -2.53 -7.75
C ALA A 17 -18.00 -3.19 -6.36
N GLY A 18 -16.96 -2.91 -5.58
CA GLY A 18 -16.77 -3.48 -4.25
C GLY A 18 -17.69 -2.86 -3.19
N SER A 19 -17.72 -3.47 -2.01
CA SER A 19 -18.48 -2.93 -0.88
C SER A 19 -17.95 -1.58 -0.40
N ASN A 20 -18.83 -0.77 0.19
CA ASN A 20 -18.48 0.53 0.74
C ASN A 20 -17.88 0.41 2.16
N THR A 21 -16.93 -0.50 2.33
CA THR A 21 -16.20 -0.75 3.58
C THR A 21 -14.77 -0.23 3.48
N TYR A 22 -14.10 -0.01 4.62
CA TYR A 22 -12.73 0.47 4.60
C TYR A 22 -11.80 -0.57 3.99
N GLU A 23 -11.97 -1.83 4.37
CA GLU A 23 -11.10 -2.94 4.02
C GLU A 23 -11.06 -3.14 2.50
N GLU A 24 -12.23 -3.20 1.86
CA GLU A 24 -12.32 -3.44 0.42
C GLU A 24 -11.92 -2.20 -0.40
N ALA A 25 -12.31 -1.00 0.05
CA ALA A 25 -11.93 0.25 -0.60
C ALA A 25 -10.41 0.48 -0.53
N ALA A 26 -9.79 0.20 0.62
CA ALA A 26 -8.35 0.32 0.81
C ALA A 26 -7.59 -0.67 -0.07
N ALA A 27 -8.02 -1.94 -0.10
CA ALA A 27 -7.43 -2.96 -0.97
C ALA A 27 -7.57 -2.59 -2.45
N TYR A 28 -8.73 -2.08 -2.88
CA TYR A 28 -8.91 -1.63 -4.26
C TYR A 28 -7.98 -0.48 -4.62
N ILE A 29 -7.85 0.54 -3.76
CA ILE A 29 -6.91 1.65 -3.98
C ILE A 29 -5.48 1.12 -4.09
N GLN A 30 -5.07 0.21 -3.21
CA GLN A 30 -3.76 -0.43 -3.30
C GLN A 30 -3.55 -1.09 -4.68
N CYS A 31 -4.49 -1.91 -5.14
CA CYS A 31 -4.41 -2.55 -6.45
C CYS A 31 -4.30 -1.51 -7.58
N GLN A 32 -5.08 -0.43 -7.53
CA GLN A 32 -5.01 0.65 -8.53
C GLN A 32 -3.60 1.25 -8.63
N PHE A 33 -2.87 1.41 -7.52
CA PHE A 33 -1.50 1.90 -7.55
C PHE A 33 -0.48 0.84 -7.98
N GLU A 34 -0.63 -0.40 -7.51
CA GLU A 34 0.26 -1.52 -7.85
C GLU A 34 0.17 -1.89 -9.34
N ASP A 35 -1.01 -1.76 -9.94
CA ASP A 35 -1.23 -2.05 -11.36
C ASP A 35 -0.58 -1.04 -12.31
N LEU A 36 -0.27 0.17 -11.83
CA LEU A 36 0.49 1.16 -12.60
C LEU A 36 1.97 0.81 -12.72
N ASN A 37 2.46 -0.20 -11.98
CA ASN A 37 3.83 -0.66 -12.10
C ASN A 37 4.07 -1.37 -13.44
N LYS A 38 4.72 -0.69 -14.39
CA LYS A 38 5.08 -1.26 -15.69
C LYS A 38 6.19 -2.31 -15.64
N ARG A 39 6.88 -2.46 -14.50
CA ARG A 39 8.04 -3.36 -14.32
C ARG A 39 7.79 -4.36 -13.21
N LYS A 40 6.61 -4.98 -13.16
CA LYS A 40 6.21 -5.92 -12.10
C LYS A 40 7.21 -7.05 -11.86
N GLU A 41 7.90 -7.51 -12.91
CA GLU A 41 8.88 -8.59 -12.82
C GLU A 41 10.22 -8.19 -12.19
N THR A 42 10.59 -6.90 -12.26
CA THR A 42 11.92 -6.44 -11.85
C THR A 42 11.90 -5.37 -10.77
N LYS A 43 10.72 -4.85 -10.44
CA LYS A 43 10.54 -3.82 -9.42
C LYS A 43 9.32 -4.18 -8.58
N GLU A 44 9.55 -4.54 -7.34
CA GLU A 44 8.49 -4.78 -6.36
C GLU A 44 7.99 -3.44 -5.78
N ILE A 45 6.68 -3.33 -5.53
CA ILE A 45 6.08 -2.21 -4.80
C ILE A 45 5.71 -2.73 -3.40
N TYR A 46 6.25 -2.09 -2.37
CA TYR A 46 5.91 -2.39 -0.99
C TYR A 46 4.88 -1.38 -0.49
N THR A 47 3.68 -1.87 -0.21
CA THR A 47 2.55 -1.04 0.19
C THR A 47 2.30 -1.15 1.69
N HIS A 48 2.16 0.00 2.37
CA HIS A 48 1.73 0.08 3.75
C HIS A 48 0.60 1.09 3.90
N PHE A 49 -0.49 0.69 4.57
CA PHE A 49 -1.54 1.62 4.97
C PHE A 49 -1.09 2.35 6.24
N THR A 50 -0.97 3.67 6.14
CA THR A 50 -0.41 4.48 7.22
C THR A 50 -1.38 5.51 7.76
N CYS A 51 -1.17 5.87 9.03
CA CYS A 51 -1.78 7.04 9.66
C CYS A 51 -0.64 7.92 10.18
N ALA A 52 -0.35 9.01 9.47
CA ALA A 52 0.81 9.86 9.75
C ALA A 52 0.80 10.49 11.16
N THR A 53 -0.38 10.61 11.78
CA THR A 53 -0.54 11.15 13.14
C THR A 53 -0.50 10.07 14.22
N ASP A 54 -0.53 8.79 13.85
CA ASP A 54 -0.35 7.66 14.77
C ASP A 54 1.13 7.28 14.81
N THR A 55 1.81 7.68 15.89
CA THR A 55 3.24 7.45 16.07
C THR A 55 3.62 5.97 16.11
N LYS A 56 2.72 5.08 16.55
CA LYS A 56 2.97 3.63 16.54
C LYS A 56 2.92 3.07 15.12
N ASN A 57 1.93 3.51 14.33
CA ASN A 57 1.82 3.11 12.94
C ASN A 57 3.04 3.59 12.13
N VAL A 58 3.47 4.84 12.34
CA VAL A 58 4.66 5.39 11.67
C VAL A 58 5.92 4.60 12.02
N GLN A 59 6.16 4.27 13.30
CA GLN A 59 7.33 3.48 13.70
C GLN A 59 7.37 2.12 13.01
N PHE A 60 6.25 1.39 13.00
CA PHE A 60 6.16 0.08 12.34
C PHE A 60 6.48 0.17 10.84
N VAL A 61 5.99 1.21 10.17
CA VAL A 61 6.25 1.41 8.74
C VAL A 61 7.72 1.71 8.49
N PHE A 62 8.37 2.51 9.35
CA PHE A 62 9.80 2.79 9.25
C PHE A 62 10.65 1.53 9.43
N ASP A 63 10.31 0.67 10.38
CA ASP A 63 11.01 -0.59 10.62
C ASP A 63 10.87 -1.50 9.39
N ALA A 64 9.64 -1.67 8.87
CA ALA A 64 9.37 -2.48 7.68
C ALA A 64 10.12 -2.00 6.43
N VAL A 65 10.18 -0.68 6.20
CA VAL A 65 10.94 -0.09 5.09
C VAL A 65 12.44 -0.31 5.25
N THR A 66 12.96 -0.24 6.49
CA THR A 66 14.38 -0.49 6.79
C THR A 66 14.76 -1.94 6.45
N ASP A 67 13.92 -2.91 6.83
CA ASP A 67 14.14 -4.32 6.53
C ASP A 67 14.16 -4.60 5.01
N VAL A 68 13.26 -3.97 4.25
CA VAL A 68 13.23 -4.07 2.78
C VAL A 68 14.53 -3.55 2.16
N ILE A 69 15.03 -2.40 2.63
CA ILE A 69 16.28 -1.81 2.13
C ILE A 69 17.46 -2.74 2.41
N ILE A 70 17.54 -3.27 3.64
CA ILE A 70 18.61 -4.21 4.03
C ILE A 70 18.54 -5.47 3.17
N LYS A 71 17.35 -6.05 3.00
CA LYS A 71 17.14 -7.24 2.17
C LYS A 71 17.57 -7.03 0.72
N ASN A 72 17.22 -5.87 0.14
CA ASN A 72 17.64 -5.54 -1.23
C ASN A 72 19.16 -5.41 -1.34
N ASN A 73 19.81 -4.72 -0.38
CA ASN A 73 21.27 -4.61 -0.36
C ASN A 73 21.97 -5.97 -0.20
N LEU A 74 21.42 -6.87 0.62
CA LEU A 74 21.97 -8.23 0.79
C LEU A 74 21.88 -9.05 -0.50
N LYS A 75 20.75 -8.94 -1.21
CA LYS A 75 20.56 -9.59 -2.52
C LYS A 75 21.54 -9.06 -3.56
N ASP A 76 21.75 -7.74 -3.60
CA ASP A 76 22.68 -7.10 -4.54
C ASP A 76 24.14 -7.49 -4.29
N CYS A 77 24.50 -7.79 -3.04
CA CYS A 77 25.82 -8.28 -2.65
C CYS A 77 26.00 -9.81 -2.79
N GLY A 78 24.98 -10.54 -3.27
CA GLY A 78 25.05 -12.00 -3.46
C GLY A 78 25.05 -12.81 -2.16
N LEU A 79 24.56 -12.24 -1.06
CA LEU A 79 24.43 -12.90 0.25
C LEU A 79 23.09 -13.64 0.41
N PHE A 80 22.32 -13.79 -0.68
CA PHE A 80 21.00 -14.41 -0.75
C PHE A 80 20.84 -15.22 -2.04
#